data_AF-A0A1X9YV70-F1
#
_entry.id   AF-A0A1X9YV70-F1
#
_cell.length_a   1.000
_cell.length_b   1.000
_cell.length_c   1.000
_cell.angle_alpha   90.00
_cell.angle_beta   90.00
_cell.angle_gamma   90.00
#
_symmetry.space_group_name_H-M   'P 1'
#
loop_
_entity.id
_entity.type
_entity.pdbx_description
1 polymer ?
#
loop_
_entity_poly.entity_id
_entity_poly.type
_entity_poly.pdbx_seq_one_letter_code
_entity_poly.pdbx_strand_id
1 'polypeptide(L)'
;MDAWIEHHQSELYQAWGPPTQITEDGNGGSILIYQGNVNLGQQPGQIKTASNGTTYYTTPQNVGYTRTRMFYVDSSGKIYGHKWQGK
;
A
#
# COMPACT_ATOMS: atom_id res chain seq x y z
N MET A 1 -3.65 -7.46 -11.31
CA MET A 1 -2.27 -7.04 -11.65
C MET A 1 -1.61 -8.02 -12.62
N ASP A 2 -2.38 -9.02 -13.06
CA ASP A 2 -1.95 -10.15 -13.87
C ASP A 2 -1.50 -9.76 -15.27
N ALA A 3 -1.94 -8.60 -15.77
CA ALA A 3 -1.47 -8.03 -17.03
C ALA A 3 0.04 -7.75 -17.07
N TRP A 4 0.72 -7.73 -15.92
CA TRP A 4 2.17 -7.55 -15.85
C TRP A 4 2.95 -8.85 -15.81
N ILE A 5 2.30 -10.00 -15.69
CA ILE A 5 2.99 -11.30 -15.69
C ILE A 5 3.68 -11.52 -17.05
N GLU A 6 4.90 -12.04 -17.04
CA GLU A 6 5.82 -12.21 -18.18
C GLU A 6 6.37 -10.91 -18.80
N HIS A 7 5.86 -9.75 -18.42
CA HIS A 7 6.44 -8.47 -18.84
C HIS A 7 7.74 -8.17 -18.11
N HIS A 8 8.63 -7.43 -18.78
CA HIS A 8 9.87 -7.01 -18.16
C HIS A 8 9.62 -5.83 -17.21
N GLN A 9 10.32 -5.81 -16.07
CA GLN A 9 10.17 -4.75 -15.04
C GLN A 9 10.34 -3.32 -15.58
N SER A 10 11.11 -3.13 -16.66
CA SER A 10 11.27 -1.83 -17.30
C SER A 10 9.97 -1.27 -17.87
N GLU A 11 9.07 -2.13 -18.36
CA GLU A 11 7.76 -1.70 -18.88
C GLU A 11 6.88 -1.21 -17.72
N LEU A 12 6.95 -1.89 -16.58
CA LEU A 12 6.27 -1.45 -15.36
C LEU A 12 6.82 -0.10 -14.88
N TYR A 13 8.15 0.10 -14.92
CA TYR A 13 8.76 1.39 -14.58
C TYR A 13 8.31 2.52 -15.52
N GLN A 14 8.18 2.24 -16.81
CA GLN A 14 7.70 3.24 -17.78
C GLN A 14 6.24 3.61 -17.52
N ALA A 15 5.39 2.63 -17.17
CA ALA A 15 3.97 2.89 -16.97
C ALA A 15 3.65 3.50 -15.60
N TRP A 16 4.33 3.07 -14.54
CA TRP A 16 3.99 3.38 -13.15
C TRP A 16 5.03 4.25 -12.45
N GLY A 17 6.18 4.47 -13.08
CA GLY A 17 7.34 5.11 -12.45
C GLY A 17 8.17 4.14 -11.62
N PRO A 18 9.25 4.64 -11.00
CA PRO A 18 10.11 3.84 -10.15
C PRO A 18 9.35 3.32 -8.92
N PRO A 19 9.68 2.13 -8.42
CA PRO A 19 9.09 1.59 -7.20
C PRO A 19 9.55 2.41 -5.99
N THR A 20 8.75 2.37 -4.92
CA THR A 20 9.10 3.00 -3.64
C THR A 20 10.32 2.34 -3.01
N GLN A 21 10.44 1.03 -3.16
CA GLN A 21 11.54 0.23 -2.64
C GLN A 21 11.75 -0.99 -3.54
N ILE A 22 13.01 -1.44 -3.62
CA ILE A 22 13.41 -2.71 -4.23
C ILE A 22 14.11 -3.54 -3.15
N THR A 23 13.80 -4.83 -3.08
CA THR A 23 14.48 -5.78 -2.18
C THR A 23 14.67 -7.12 -2.89
N GLU A 24 15.53 -7.99 -2.38
CA GLU A 24 15.75 -9.32 -2.97
C GLU A 24 14.63 -10.30 -2.58
N ASP A 25 14.30 -11.23 -3.47
CA ASP A 25 13.30 -12.27 -3.19
C ASP A 25 13.88 -13.52 -2.51
N GLY A 26 15.19 -13.54 -2.25
CA GLY A 26 15.92 -14.66 -1.65
C GLY A 26 16.31 -15.79 -2.61
N ASN A 27 15.90 -15.72 -3.88
CA ASN A 27 16.18 -16.72 -4.92
C ASN A 27 16.94 -16.15 -6.12
N GLY A 28 17.58 -14.99 -5.95
CA GLY A 28 18.29 -14.28 -7.03
C GLY A 28 17.40 -13.40 -7.90
N GLY A 29 16.13 -13.23 -7.51
CA GLY A 29 15.20 -12.27 -8.06
C GLY A 29 15.05 -11.03 -7.18
N SER A 30 14.08 -10.18 -7.51
CA SER A 30 13.81 -8.92 -6.82
C SER A 30 12.31 -8.72 -6.61
N ILE A 31 11.96 -7.98 -5.56
CA ILE A 31 10.60 -7.56 -5.25
C ILE A 31 10.51 -6.05 -5.40
N LEU A 32 9.67 -5.61 -6.31
CA LEU A 32 9.36 -4.20 -6.55
C LEU A 32 8.17 -3.81 -5.69
N ILE A 33 8.37 -2.86 -4.79
CA ILE A 33 7.36 -2.45 -3.81
C ILE A 33 6.87 -1.04 -4.16
N TYR A 34 5.59 -0.93 -4.50
CA TYR A 34 4.88 0.33 -4.71
C TYR A 34 3.96 0.57 -3.51
N GLN A 35 4.36 1.48 -2.63
CA GLN A 35 3.61 1.81 -1.42
C GLN A 35 3.03 3.22 -1.50
N GLY A 36 1.78 3.38 -1.06
CA GLY A 36 1.14 4.68 -0.94
C GLY A 36 0.16 4.72 0.22
N ASN A 37 -0.08 5.91 0.76
CA ASN A 37 -1.09 6.14 1.77
C ASN A 37 -2.37 6.68 1.12
N VAL A 38 -3.50 6.06 1.43
CA VAL A 38 -4.83 6.56 1.07
C VAL A 38 -5.34 7.35 2.27
N ASN A 39 -5.56 8.65 2.07
CA ASN A 39 -6.19 9.52 3.05
C ASN A 39 -7.68 9.63 2.72
N LEU A 40 -8.53 9.15 3.63
CA LEU A 40 -9.99 9.19 3.53
C LEU A 40 -10.60 10.37 4.32
N GLY A 41 -9.76 11.29 4.77
CA GLY A 41 -10.14 12.45 5.56
C GLY A 41 -10.04 12.18 7.06
N GLN A 42 -10.90 12.84 7.83
CA GLN A 42 -10.87 12.81 9.28
C GLN A 42 -12.27 12.53 9.81
N GLN A 43 -12.37 11.61 10.77
CA GLN A 43 -13.57 11.47 11.58
C GLN A 43 -13.55 12.59 12.64
N PRO A 44 -14.57 13.47 12.68
CA PRO A 44 -14.61 14.55 13.65
C PRO A 44 -14.62 14.03 15.08
N GLY A 45 -14.06 14.84 15.98
CA GLY A 45 -14.16 14.59 17.41
C GLY A 45 -15.61 14.71 17.89
N GLN A 46 -15.92 14.05 19.00
CA GLN A 46 -17.26 14.04 19.59
C GLN A 46 -17.19 14.37 21.08
N ILE A 47 -18.16 15.15 21.56
CA ILE A 47 -18.42 15.33 22.99
C ILE A 47 -19.72 14.59 23.30
N LYS A 48 -19.72 13.74 24.32
CA LYS A 48 -20.89 13.00 24.80
C LYS A 48 -21.04 13.16 26.29
N THR A 49 -22.19 13.61 26.76
CA THR A 49 -22.52 13.68 28.19
C THR A 49 -23.37 12.48 28.57
N ALA A 50 -22.92 11.68 29.53
CA ALA A 50 -23.66 10.55 30.06
C ALA A 50 -24.78 11.00 31.00
N SER A 51 -25.74 10.11 31.26
CA SER A 51 -26.89 10.35 32.14
C SER A 51 -26.52 10.73 33.58
N ASN A 52 -25.31 10.35 34.02
CA ASN A 52 -24.76 10.74 35.33
C ASN A 52 -24.03 12.11 35.32
N GLY A 53 -24.13 12.88 34.23
CA GLY A 53 -23.49 14.19 34.06
C GLY A 53 -22.02 14.16 33.63
N THR A 54 -21.40 12.97 33.51
CA THR A 54 -20.00 12.85 33.08
C THR A 54 -19.86 13.16 31.59
N THR A 55 -18.91 14.01 31.23
CA THR A 55 -18.65 14.37 29.82
C THR A 55 -17.42 13.65 29.29
N TYR A 56 -17.58 12.99 28.15
CA TYR A 56 -16.54 12.28 27.41
C TYR A 56 -16.20 13.07 26.15
N TYR A 57 -14.91 13.26 25.90
CA TYR A 57 -14.41 13.82 24.65
C TYR A 57 -13.63 12.76 23.88
N THR A 58 -13.92 12.65 22.58
CA THR A 58 -13.16 11.84 21.63
C THR A 58 -12.48 12.80 20.66
N THR A 59 -11.16 12.74 20.56
CA THR A 59 -10.39 13.55 19.61
C THR A 59 -10.68 13.14 18.17
N PRO A 60 -10.56 14.06 17.19
CA PRO A 60 -10.63 13.71 15.78
C PRO A 60 -9.60 12.64 15.40
N GLN A 61 -9.97 11.72 14.52
CA GLN A 61 -9.10 10.64 14.05
C GLN A 61 -8.93 10.69 12.54
N ASN A 62 -7.68 10.63 12.06
CA ASN A 62 -7.42 10.50 10.64
C ASN A 62 -7.88 9.12 10.16
N VAL A 63 -8.60 9.10 9.06
CA VAL A 63 -9.10 7.87 8.44
C VAL A 63 -8.28 7.64 7.19
N GLY A 64 -7.65 6.48 7.09
CA GLY A 64 -6.83 6.13 5.96
C GLY A 64 -6.26 4.73 6.09
N TYR A 65 -5.55 4.30 5.05
CA TYR A 65 -4.84 3.03 5.05
C TYR A 65 -3.64 3.08 4.11
N THR A 66 -2.65 2.24 4.38
CA THR A 66 -1.54 2.00 3.47
C THR A 66 -1.96 0.96 2.43
N ARG A 67 -1.75 1.26 1.16
CA ARG A 67 -1.85 0.30 0.05
C ARG A 67 -0.45 -0.02 -0.45
N THR A 68 -0.20 -1.30 -0.65
CA THR A 68 1.08 -1.82 -1.12
C THR A 68 0.85 -2.78 -2.28
N ARG A 69 1.56 -2.56 -3.38
CA ARG A 69 1.61 -3.47 -4.54
C ARG A 69 3.02 -4.01 -4.64
N MET A 70 3.15 -5.32 -4.68
CA MET A 70 4.43 -6.01 -4.80
C MET A 70 4.43 -6.76 -6.13
N PHE A 71 5.52 -6.64 -6.88
CA PHE A 71 5.79 -7.46 -8.06
C PHE A 71 7.05 -8.25 -7.83
N TYR A 72 6.98 -9.56 -8.07
CA TYR A 72 8.11 -10.47 -7.94
C TYR A 72 8.73 -10.63 -9.32
N VAL A 73 10.03 -10.40 -9.39
CA VAL A 73 10.81 -10.31 -10.62
C VAL A 73 11.91 -11.36 -10.55
N ASP A 74 12.04 -12.18 -11.58
CA ASP A 74 13.11 -13.18 -11.65
C ASP A 74 14.46 -12.54 -12.03
N SER A 75 15.51 -13.35 -12.06
CA SER A 75 16.87 -12.90 -12.43
C SER A 75 16.99 -12.39 -13.87
N SER A 76 16.03 -12.71 -14.75
CA SER A 76 15.95 -12.21 -16.12
C SER A 76 15.23 -10.85 -16.23
N GLY A 77 14.68 -10.36 -15.12
CA GLY A 77 13.94 -9.10 -15.07
C GLY A 77 12.46 -9.24 -15.41
N LYS A 78 11.93 -10.46 -15.53
CA LYS A 78 10.52 -10.71 -15.82
C LYS A 78 9.69 -10.83 -14.55
N ILE A 79 8.49 -10.25 -14.59
CA ILE A 79 7.54 -10.34 -13.48
C ILE A 79 6.85 -11.71 -13.54
N TYR A 80 7.04 -12.53 -12.50
CA TYR A 80 6.43 -13.86 -12.40
C TYR A 80 5.27 -13.93 -11.39
N GLY A 81 5.10 -12.87 -10.59
CA GLY A 81 4.05 -12.83 -9.58
C GLY A 81 3.75 -11.42 -9.11
N HIS A 82 2.61 -11.28 -8.44
CA HIS A 82 2.27 -10.05 -7.75
C HIS A 82 1.51 -10.34 -6.46
N LYS A 83 1.54 -9.37 -5.54
CA LYS A 83 0.72 -9.37 -4.34
C LYS A 83 0.20 -7.97 -4.08
N TRP A 84 -1.08 -7.88 -3.74
CA TRP A 84 -1.71 -6.65 -3.32
C TRP A 84 -2.07 -6.73 -1.84
N GLN A 85 -1.84 -5.63 -1.12
CA GLN A 85 -2.31 -5.45 0.24
C GLN A 85 -2.90 -4.05 0.36
N GLY A 86 -4.13 -3.96 0.84
CA GLY A 86 -4.86 -2.72 1.07
C GLY A 86 -6.25 -3.01 1.60
N LYS A 87 -7.07 -1.95 1.69
CA LYS A 87 -8.46 -2.00 2.12
C LYS A 87 -9.40 -1.81 0.94
#